data_AF-A0A0F7S5V4-F1
#
_entry.id   AF-A0A0F7S5V4-F1
#
_cell.length_a   1.000
_cell.length_b   1.000
_cell.length_c   1.000
_cell.angle_alpha   90.00
_cell.angle_beta   90.00
_cell.angle_gamma   90.00
#
_symmetry.space_group_name_H-M   'P 1'
#
loop_
_entity.id
_entity.type
_entity.pdbx_description
1 polymer ?
#
loop_
_entity_poly.entity_id
_entity_poly.type
_entity_poly.pdbx_seq_one_letter_code
_entity_poly.pdbx_strand_id
1 'polypeptide(L)'
;MRRGPGLAALDRSLHSNTAYNTLGNDLTASQLAELRQQLDLFSTSLRQFSSQHRNEIRKNAEFRHAFQKMCYSIGVDPLSSSTRNSGGLAGLWSDMLGLGDWQYELGVQIIDVCVSTRNSNGGVIAMDDLIRRVTRLRTGGTSSRPPTAATAKGKDAAPEITEEDIVRSIKMLAPLGCGYQVFSLGSGDQKMVRSVPRELDTDTMVVLGMLLSLSQEVNGGELAFLTEDTLVAGQRPRGWTRERARAVLENMSLREGMLWVDEQAFPPRYYSLATLAAN
;
A
#
# COMPACT_ATOMS: atom_id res chain seq x y z
N MET A 1 -41.30 -28.51 57.15
CA MET A 1 -39.85 -28.77 57.05
C MET A 1 -39.52 -29.20 55.63
N ARG A 2 -38.94 -28.31 54.82
CA ARG A 2 -38.47 -28.65 53.45
C ARG A 2 -37.30 -29.64 53.58
N ARG A 3 -37.48 -30.87 53.11
CA ARG A 3 -36.39 -31.85 53.02
C ARG A 3 -35.35 -31.32 52.03
N GLY A 4 -34.14 -31.06 52.51
CA GLY A 4 -33.03 -30.60 51.68
C GLY A 4 -32.63 -31.66 50.63
N PRO A 5 -32.00 -31.24 49.52
CA PRO A 5 -31.57 -32.16 48.46
C PRO A 5 -30.59 -33.20 49.03
N GLY A 6 -30.89 -34.49 48.82
CA GLY A 6 -30.05 -35.60 49.27
C GLY A 6 -28.89 -35.89 48.31
N LEU A 7 -27.89 -36.65 48.78
CA LEU A 7 -26.68 -37.03 48.04
C LEU A 7 -26.94 -37.61 46.63
N ALA A 8 -28.06 -38.32 46.44
CA ALA A 8 -28.48 -38.84 45.14
C ALA A 8 -28.82 -37.75 44.10
N ALA A 9 -29.24 -36.56 44.53
CA ALA A 9 -29.49 -35.42 43.63
C ALA A 9 -28.18 -34.77 43.17
N LEU A 10 -27.13 -34.82 44.00
CA LEU A 10 -25.78 -34.33 43.67
C LEU A 10 -25.09 -35.28 42.68
N ASP A 11 -25.22 -36.59 42.89
CA ASP A 11 -24.65 -37.57 41.96
C ASP A 11 -25.33 -37.51 40.58
N ARG A 12 -26.66 -37.31 40.56
CA ARG A 12 -27.41 -37.11 39.32
C ARG A 12 -27.05 -35.79 38.61
N SER A 13 -26.74 -34.72 39.36
CA SER A 13 -26.31 -33.46 38.75
C SER A 13 -24.87 -33.50 38.21
N LEU A 14 -23.98 -34.24 38.86
CA LEU A 14 -22.63 -34.52 38.34
C LEU A 14 -22.68 -35.39 37.07
N HIS A 15 -23.48 -36.46 37.07
CA HIS A 15 -23.69 -37.30 35.89
C HIS A 15 -24.34 -36.52 34.74
N SER A 16 -25.30 -35.63 35.03
CA SER A 16 -25.91 -34.80 33.98
C SER A 16 -24.91 -33.77 33.43
N ASN A 17 -24.11 -33.12 34.27
CA ASN A 17 -23.10 -32.15 33.80
C ASN A 17 -22.02 -32.80 32.93
N THR A 18 -21.56 -34.00 33.29
CA THR A 18 -20.60 -34.75 32.48
C THR A 18 -21.21 -35.21 31.15
N ALA A 19 -22.46 -35.65 31.15
CA ALA A 19 -23.20 -35.97 29.92
C ALA A 19 -23.43 -34.74 29.02
N TYR A 20 -23.78 -33.58 29.58
CA TYR A 20 -23.92 -32.34 28.80
C TYR A 20 -22.58 -31.85 28.23
N ASN A 21 -21.49 -31.95 29.01
CA ASN A 21 -20.15 -31.57 28.54
C ASN A 21 -19.65 -32.49 27.42
N THR A 22 -19.88 -33.80 27.54
CA THR A 22 -19.52 -34.76 26.47
C THR A 22 -20.34 -34.52 25.21
N LEU A 23 -21.66 -34.35 25.33
CA LEU A 23 -22.52 -34.00 24.19
C LEU A 23 -22.11 -32.67 23.55
N GLY A 24 -21.76 -31.66 24.36
CA GLY A 24 -21.25 -30.38 23.87
C GLY A 24 -19.92 -30.51 23.12
N ASN A 25 -19.00 -31.33 23.64
CA ASN A 25 -17.74 -31.63 22.98
C ASN A 25 -17.94 -32.41 21.67
N ASP A 26 -18.86 -33.37 21.62
CA ASP A 26 -19.16 -34.14 20.41
C ASP A 26 -19.86 -33.26 19.35
N LEU A 27 -20.76 -32.38 19.77
CA LEU A 27 -21.43 -31.43 18.87
C LEU A 27 -20.42 -30.42 18.30
N THR A 28 -19.52 -29.89 19.13
CA THR A 28 -18.46 -28.98 18.64
C THR A 28 -17.46 -29.71 17.75
N ALA A 29 -17.09 -30.95 18.07
CA ALA A 29 -16.21 -31.77 17.24
C ALA A 29 -16.84 -32.07 15.86
N SER A 30 -18.13 -32.39 15.80
CA SER A 30 -18.85 -32.60 14.53
C SER A 30 -18.96 -31.32 13.71
N GLN A 31 -19.28 -30.18 14.33
CA GLN A 31 -19.28 -28.87 13.67
C GLN A 31 -17.90 -28.50 13.13
N LEU A 32 -16.83 -28.76 13.88
CA LEU A 32 -15.46 -28.54 13.42
C LEU A 32 -15.08 -29.46 12.25
N ALA A 33 -15.53 -30.71 12.25
CA ALA A 33 -15.30 -31.64 11.16
C ALA A 33 -16.02 -31.20 9.87
N GLU A 34 -17.28 -30.77 9.98
CA GLU A 34 -18.05 -30.24 8.85
C GLU A 34 -17.42 -28.96 8.31
N LEU A 35 -17.02 -28.03 9.18
CA LEU A 35 -16.36 -26.79 8.79
C LEU A 35 -15.02 -27.03 8.09
N ARG A 36 -14.24 -28.03 8.53
CA ARG A 36 -13.01 -28.45 7.84
C ARG A 36 -13.29 -28.97 6.44
N GLN A 37 -14.31 -29.81 6.27
CA GLN A 37 -14.70 -30.32 4.96
C GLN A 37 -15.16 -29.19 4.02
N GLN A 38 -15.91 -28.23 4.54
CA GLN A 38 -16.32 -27.05 3.77
C GLN A 38 -15.12 -26.17 3.38
N LEU A 39 -14.16 -25.97 4.27
CA LEU A 39 -12.92 -25.25 3.98
C LEU A 39 -12.07 -25.95 2.91
N ASP A 40 -11.99 -27.29 2.93
CA ASP A 40 -11.25 -28.07 1.94
C ASP A 40 -11.91 -27.98 0.55
N LEU A 41 -13.24 -28.11 0.49
CA LEU A 41 -14.01 -27.97 -0.76
C LEU A 41 -13.88 -26.55 -1.31
N PHE A 42 -14.00 -25.56 -0.44
CA PHE A 42 -13.78 -24.16 -0.79
C PHE A 42 -12.36 -23.93 -1.32
N SER A 43 -11.34 -24.51 -0.66
CA SER A 43 -9.96 -24.37 -1.09
C SER A 43 -9.73 -24.91 -2.49
N THR A 44 -10.25 -26.10 -2.77
CA THR A 44 -10.12 -26.75 -4.07
C THR A 44 -10.83 -25.95 -5.15
N SER A 45 -12.02 -25.43 -4.85
CA SER A 45 -12.79 -24.58 -5.76
C SER A 45 -12.07 -23.26 -6.06
N LEU A 46 -11.50 -22.61 -5.04
CA LEU A 46 -10.76 -21.36 -5.19
C LEU A 46 -9.45 -21.56 -5.96
N ARG A 47 -8.77 -22.69 -5.76
CA ARG A 47 -7.59 -23.11 -6.53
C ARG A 47 -7.93 -23.29 -8.01
N GLN A 48 -9.01 -24.01 -8.29
CA GLN A 48 -9.50 -24.22 -9.65
C GLN A 48 -9.85 -22.88 -10.31
N PHE A 49 -10.62 -22.03 -9.62
CA PHE A 49 -11.00 -20.71 -10.10
C PHE A 49 -9.79 -19.83 -10.41
N SER A 50 -8.82 -19.75 -9.50
CA SER A 50 -7.62 -18.96 -9.70
C SER A 50 -6.76 -19.46 -10.86
N SER A 51 -6.63 -20.77 -11.04
CA SER A 51 -5.88 -21.35 -12.17
C SER A 51 -6.55 -21.05 -13.53
N GLN A 52 -7.88 -21.13 -13.60
CA GLN A 52 -8.64 -20.85 -14.82
C GLN A 52 -8.61 -19.38 -15.19
N HIS A 53 -8.73 -18.49 -14.20
CA HIS A 53 -8.86 -17.05 -14.41
C HIS A 53 -7.55 -16.28 -14.16
N ARG A 54 -6.39 -16.95 -14.05
CA ARG A 54 -5.09 -16.32 -13.71
C ARG A 54 -4.74 -15.14 -14.60
N ASN A 55 -4.93 -15.28 -15.91
CA ASN A 55 -4.62 -14.22 -16.87
C ASN A 55 -5.60 -13.06 -16.78
N GLU A 56 -6.86 -13.32 -16.45
CA GLU A 56 -7.88 -12.29 -16.27
C GLU A 56 -7.62 -11.49 -15.00
N ILE A 57 -7.26 -12.15 -13.90
CA ILE A 57 -6.84 -11.50 -12.64
C ILE A 57 -5.62 -10.59 -12.88
N ARG A 58 -4.70 -11.00 -13.74
CA ARG A 58 -3.52 -10.19 -14.08
C ARG A 58 -3.85 -9.00 -14.97
N LYS A 59 -4.76 -9.14 -15.94
CA LYS A 59 -5.08 -8.08 -16.90
C LYS A 59 -6.07 -7.05 -16.35
N ASN A 60 -7.13 -7.51 -15.67
CA ASN A 60 -8.23 -6.66 -15.22
C ASN A 60 -8.06 -6.29 -13.74
N ALA A 61 -7.90 -5.00 -13.47
CA ALA A 61 -7.76 -4.45 -12.13
C ALA A 61 -9.01 -4.63 -11.25
N GLU A 62 -10.21 -4.38 -11.78
CA GLU A 62 -11.46 -4.53 -11.02
C GLU A 62 -11.67 -5.97 -10.57
N PHE A 63 -11.42 -6.91 -11.47
CA PHE A 63 -11.54 -8.33 -11.17
C PHE A 63 -10.50 -8.79 -10.14
N ARG A 64 -9.26 -8.30 -10.25
CA ARG A 64 -8.20 -8.52 -9.26
C ARG A 64 -8.61 -8.06 -7.87
N HIS A 65 -9.15 -6.84 -7.76
CA HIS A 65 -9.59 -6.28 -6.50
C HIS A 65 -10.79 -7.06 -5.92
N ALA A 66 -11.78 -7.41 -6.74
CA ALA A 66 -12.92 -8.22 -6.30
C ALA A 66 -12.49 -9.59 -5.76
N PHE A 67 -11.57 -10.27 -6.45
CA PHE A 67 -11.01 -11.53 -6.02
C PHE A 67 -10.23 -11.41 -4.70
N GLN A 68 -9.42 -10.37 -4.55
CA GLN A 68 -8.66 -10.11 -3.32
C GLN A 68 -9.58 -9.78 -2.14
N LYS A 69 -10.63 -8.98 -2.36
CA LYS A 69 -11.63 -8.66 -1.33
C LYS A 69 -12.35 -9.92 -0.84
N MET A 70 -12.69 -10.83 -1.75
CA MET A 70 -13.25 -12.14 -1.40
C MET A 70 -12.27 -12.93 -0.52
N CYS A 71 -11.00 -13.04 -0.92
CA CYS A 71 -9.99 -13.75 -0.13
C CYS A 71 -9.88 -13.15 1.29
N TYR A 72 -9.81 -11.82 1.39
CA TYR A 72 -9.70 -11.12 2.68
C TYR A 72 -10.91 -11.34 3.59
N SER A 73 -12.13 -11.37 3.03
CA SER A 73 -13.35 -11.61 3.82
C SER A 73 -13.37 -12.97 4.53
N ILE A 74 -12.62 -13.94 4.02
CA ILE A 74 -12.50 -15.30 4.55
C ILE A 74 -11.28 -15.43 5.47
N GLY A 75 -10.46 -14.38 5.59
CA GLY A 75 -9.19 -14.40 6.32
C GLY A 75 -8.07 -15.08 5.55
N VAL A 76 -8.22 -15.21 4.22
CA VAL A 76 -7.17 -15.71 3.32
C VAL A 76 -6.43 -14.50 2.74
N ASP A 77 -5.12 -14.41 2.99
CA ASP A 77 -4.27 -13.45 2.31
C ASP A 77 -3.66 -14.10 1.06
N PRO A 78 -4.07 -13.73 -0.17
CA PRO A 78 -3.53 -14.30 -1.39
C PRO A 78 -2.07 -13.91 -1.66
N LEU A 79 -1.50 -12.98 -0.88
CA LEU A 79 -0.16 -12.44 -1.06
C LEU A 79 0.80 -12.72 0.09
N SER A 80 0.32 -13.26 1.21
CA SER A 80 1.19 -13.74 2.28
C SER A 80 1.87 -15.03 1.82
N SER A 81 2.92 -14.90 1.02
CA SER A 81 3.85 -15.99 0.75
C SER A 81 4.98 -15.94 1.74
N SER A 82 5.31 -17.13 2.24
CA SER A 82 6.60 -17.44 2.84
C SER A 82 6.83 -17.09 4.31
N THR A 83 5.86 -16.61 5.10
CA THR A 83 6.06 -16.67 6.56
C THR A 83 5.87 -18.12 7.02
N ARG A 84 6.94 -18.90 6.93
CA ARG A 84 7.07 -20.29 7.42
C ARG A 84 6.73 -20.44 8.92
N ASN A 85 6.50 -19.33 9.63
CA ASN A 85 6.14 -19.28 11.05
C ASN A 85 4.67 -18.89 11.32
N SER A 86 3.83 -18.57 10.32
CA SER A 86 2.40 -18.39 10.58
C SER A 86 1.69 -19.74 10.43
N GLY A 87 1.52 -20.46 11.53
CA GLY A 87 0.86 -21.76 11.61
C GLY A 87 -0.66 -21.70 11.34
N GLY A 88 -1.06 -21.20 10.18
CA GLY A 88 -2.45 -21.05 9.77
C GLY A 88 -2.61 -21.13 8.26
N LEU A 89 -3.87 -21.27 7.82
CA LEU A 89 -4.23 -21.46 6.41
C LEU A 89 -3.64 -20.40 5.48
N ALA A 90 -3.33 -19.18 5.96
CA ALA A 90 -2.79 -18.07 5.17
C ALA A 90 -1.54 -18.42 4.31
N GLY A 91 -0.60 -19.22 4.84
CA GLY A 91 0.63 -19.56 4.11
C GLY A 91 0.43 -20.57 2.96
N LEU A 92 -0.70 -21.29 2.93
CA LEU A 92 -1.02 -22.30 1.91
C LEU A 92 -1.54 -21.71 0.60
N TRP A 93 -1.99 -20.45 0.61
CA TRP A 93 -2.74 -19.90 -0.52
C TRP A 93 -1.88 -19.13 -1.51
N SER A 94 -0.88 -18.39 -1.05
CA SER A 94 -0.07 -17.55 -1.94
C SER A 94 0.82 -18.38 -2.89
N ASP A 95 1.42 -19.46 -2.40
CA ASP A 95 2.19 -20.43 -3.21
C ASP A 95 1.28 -21.16 -4.21
N MET A 96 -0.01 -21.26 -3.88
CA MET A 96 -0.97 -22.02 -4.68
C MET A 96 -1.74 -21.20 -5.72
N LEU A 97 -1.88 -19.89 -5.50
CA LEU A 97 -2.59 -18.99 -6.41
C LEU A 97 -1.67 -18.36 -7.45
N GLY A 98 -0.34 -18.33 -7.21
CA GLY A 98 0.64 -17.71 -8.12
C GLY A 98 0.36 -16.23 -8.42
N LEU A 99 -0.45 -15.60 -7.55
CA LEU A 99 -0.74 -14.18 -7.52
C LEU A 99 0.36 -13.42 -6.77
N GLY A 100 1.06 -14.09 -5.84
CA GLY A 100 2.27 -13.59 -5.21
C GLY A 100 3.33 -13.21 -6.25
N ASP A 101 3.59 -14.07 -7.25
CA ASP A 101 4.61 -13.83 -8.28
C ASP A 101 4.44 -12.49 -9.00
N TRP A 102 3.22 -12.16 -9.41
CA TRP A 102 2.92 -10.91 -10.11
C TRP A 102 3.13 -9.69 -9.21
N GLN A 103 2.77 -9.83 -7.94
CA GLN A 103 2.91 -8.76 -6.98
C GLN A 103 4.39 -8.57 -6.56
N TYR A 104 5.17 -9.65 -6.48
CA TYR A 104 6.62 -9.59 -6.27
C TYR A 104 7.32 -8.94 -7.46
N GLU A 105 6.92 -9.31 -8.69
CA GLU A 105 7.40 -8.67 -9.92
C GLU A 105 7.10 -7.16 -9.91
N LEU A 106 5.88 -6.78 -9.52
CA LEU A 106 5.50 -5.37 -9.34
C LEU A 106 6.36 -4.68 -8.27
N GLY A 107 6.62 -5.35 -7.15
CA GLY A 107 7.52 -4.86 -6.09
C GLY A 107 8.94 -4.57 -6.60
N VAL A 108 9.51 -5.47 -7.40
CA VAL A 108 10.84 -5.28 -8.01
C VAL A 108 10.85 -4.10 -8.97
N GLN A 109 9.80 -3.93 -9.78
CA GLN A 109 9.68 -2.79 -10.69
C GLN A 109 9.52 -1.46 -9.94
N ILE A 110 8.80 -1.44 -8.81
CA ILE A 110 8.72 -0.26 -7.93
C ILE A 110 10.12 0.09 -7.41
N ILE A 111 10.89 -0.90 -6.96
CA ILE A 111 12.27 -0.70 -6.50
C ILE A 111 13.13 -0.10 -7.61
N ASP A 112 13.06 -0.63 -8.82
CA ASP A 112 13.85 -0.15 -9.96
C ASP A 112 13.51 1.32 -10.33
N VAL A 113 12.22 1.68 -10.35
CA VAL A 113 11.79 3.08 -10.54
C VAL A 113 12.30 3.97 -9.40
N CYS A 114 12.16 3.54 -8.16
CA CYS A 114 12.61 4.32 -7.01
C CYS A 114 14.13 4.53 -7.00
N VAL A 115 14.90 3.51 -7.35
CA VAL A 115 16.37 3.59 -7.43
C VAL A 115 16.81 4.47 -8.59
N SER A 116 16.22 4.30 -9.79
CA SER A 116 16.58 5.09 -10.97
C SER A 116 16.22 6.57 -10.85
N THR A 117 15.19 6.91 -10.07
CA THR A 117 14.74 8.31 -9.86
C THR A 117 15.36 8.98 -8.64
N ARG A 118 16.03 8.22 -7.76
CA ARG A 118 16.56 8.69 -6.48
C ARG A 118 17.48 9.90 -6.60
N ASN A 119 18.33 9.93 -7.62
CA ASN A 119 19.28 11.04 -7.83
C ASN A 119 18.58 12.35 -8.20
N SER A 120 17.35 12.28 -8.68
CA SER A 120 16.60 13.45 -9.14
C SER A 120 15.55 13.92 -8.13
N ASN A 121 14.93 12.99 -7.39
CA ASN A 121 13.83 13.31 -6.48
C ASN A 121 14.14 13.08 -4.99
N GLY A 122 15.38 12.71 -4.64
CA GLY A 122 15.79 12.47 -3.25
C GLY A 122 15.14 11.23 -2.62
N GLY A 123 14.49 10.37 -3.40
CA GLY A 123 13.83 9.17 -2.94
C GLY A 123 12.35 9.34 -2.56
N VAL A 124 11.72 10.44 -2.97
CA VAL A 124 10.27 10.69 -2.83
C VAL A 124 9.64 10.79 -4.21
N ILE A 125 8.56 10.05 -4.46
CA ILE A 125 7.85 10.05 -5.75
C ILE A 125 6.34 10.09 -5.55
N ALA A 126 5.61 10.89 -6.35
CA ALA A 126 4.15 10.88 -6.34
C ALA A 126 3.60 9.54 -6.82
N MET A 127 2.47 9.09 -6.24
CA MET A 127 1.85 7.81 -6.60
C MET A 127 1.53 7.72 -8.10
N ASP A 128 0.99 8.80 -8.68
CA ASP A 128 0.63 8.82 -10.10
C ASP A 128 1.85 8.75 -11.02
N ASP A 129 2.97 9.39 -10.65
CA ASP A 129 4.21 9.31 -11.43
C ASP A 129 4.83 7.91 -11.32
N LEU A 130 4.77 7.30 -10.13
CA LEU A 130 5.20 5.92 -9.94
C LEU A 130 4.39 4.95 -10.80
N ILE A 131 3.04 5.04 -10.77
CA ILE A 131 2.16 4.20 -11.61
C ILE A 131 2.50 4.38 -13.09
N ARG A 132 2.67 5.63 -13.56
CA ARG A 132 3.04 5.91 -14.96
C ARG A 132 4.39 5.30 -15.33
N ARG A 133 5.42 5.48 -14.51
CA ARG A 133 6.76 4.95 -14.78
C ARG A 133 6.79 3.42 -14.77
N VAL A 134 6.13 2.78 -13.81
CA VAL A 134 6.02 1.31 -13.76
C VAL A 134 5.23 0.78 -14.95
N THR A 135 4.13 1.44 -15.31
CA THR A 135 3.35 1.08 -16.52
C THR A 135 4.21 1.18 -17.76
N ARG A 136 4.98 2.27 -17.90
CA ARG A 136 5.91 2.49 -19.03
C ARG A 136 7.00 1.42 -19.10
N LEU A 137 7.55 0.97 -17.97
CA LEU A 137 8.50 -0.15 -17.91
C LEU A 137 7.89 -1.44 -18.44
N ARG A 138 6.61 -1.72 -18.12
CA ARG A 138 5.91 -2.92 -18.59
C ARG A 138 5.50 -2.86 -20.06
N THR A 139 5.18 -1.69 -20.60
CA THR A 139 4.72 -1.51 -21.99
C THR A 139 5.84 -1.21 -22.98
N GLY A 140 7.09 -1.12 -22.53
CA GLY A 140 8.24 -0.86 -23.39
C GLY A 140 8.21 0.54 -24.02
N GLY A 141 7.64 1.54 -23.35
CA GLY A 141 7.65 2.93 -23.82
C GLY A 141 6.57 3.30 -24.86
N THR A 142 5.72 2.36 -25.26
CA THR A 142 4.68 2.60 -26.30
C THR A 142 3.44 3.35 -25.80
N SER A 143 3.24 3.43 -24.48
CA SER A 143 2.10 4.13 -23.87
C SER A 143 2.56 5.39 -23.12
N SER A 144 2.72 6.51 -23.83
CA SER A 144 2.98 7.84 -23.22
C SER A 144 1.72 8.50 -22.65
N ARG A 145 0.54 7.89 -22.83
CA ARG A 145 -0.74 8.47 -22.42
C ARG A 145 -1.18 7.91 -21.06
N PRO A 146 -1.63 8.75 -20.10
CA PRO A 146 -2.23 8.28 -18.87
C PRO A 146 -3.38 7.32 -19.17
N PRO A 147 -3.68 6.33 -18.32
CA PRO A 147 -4.84 5.48 -18.48
C PRO A 147 -6.10 6.34 -18.25
N THR A 148 -6.55 7.05 -19.27
CA THR A 148 -7.92 7.54 -19.33
C THR A 148 -8.80 6.34 -19.65
N ALA A 149 -9.89 6.16 -18.89
CA ALA A 149 -10.85 5.05 -18.96
C ALA A 149 -11.40 4.69 -20.36
N ALA A 150 -11.12 5.47 -21.40
CA ALA A 150 -11.65 5.32 -22.75
C ALA A 150 -10.79 4.46 -23.72
N THR A 151 -9.54 4.11 -23.40
CA THR A 151 -8.64 3.37 -24.34
C THR A 151 -8.55 1.86 -24.09
N ALA A 152 -9.33 1.31 -23.17
CA ALA A 152 -9.33 -0.11 -22.77
C ALA A 152 -10.01 -1.09 -23.76
N LYS A 153 -10.09 -0.76 -25.06
CA LYS A 153 -10.72 -1.63 -26.10
C LYS A 153 -9.73 -2.18 -27.13
N GLY A 154 -8.45 -2.31 -26.76
CA GLY A 154 -7.44 -2.99 -27.56
C GLY A 154 -7.09 -4.37 -27.00
N LYS A 155 -6.92 -5.37 -27.87
CA LYS A 155 -6.62 -6.78 -27.53
C LYS A 155 -5.26 -6.98 -26.82
N ASP A 156 -4.40 -5.96 -26.86
CA ASP A 156 -3.05 -5.89 -26.29
C ASP A 156 -2.93 -4.81 -25.18
N ALA A 157 -3.98 -4.63 -24.38
CA ALA A 157 -3.94 -3.70 -23.26
C ALA A 157 -2.96 -4.20 -22.17
N ALA A 158 -2.02 -3.34 -21.79
CA ALA A 158 -1.15 -3.54 -20.64
C ALA A 158 -1.98 -3.85 -19.39
N PRO A 159 -1.49 -4.70 -18.47
CA PRO A 159 -2.19 -4.94 -17.21
C PRO A 159 -2.36 -3.61 -16.48
N GLU A 160 -3.62 -3.25 -16.18
CA GLU A 160 -3.93 -2.01 -15.47
C GLU A 160 -3.39 -2.11 -14.04
N ILE A 161 -2.48 -1.20 -13.70
CA ILE A 161 -1.86 -1.09 -12.38
C ILE A 161 -2.62 0.00 -11.62
N THR A 162 -3.19 -0.38 -10.48
CA THR A 162 -3.89 0.56 -9.62
C THR A 162 -3.02 1.02 -8.46
N GLU A 163 -3.42 2.10 -7.81
CA GLU A 163 -2.79 2.57 -6.58
C GLU A 163 -2.78 1.49 -5.49
N GLU A 164 -3.85 0.72 -5.37
CA GLU A 164 -3.92 -0.36 -4.38
C GLU A 164 -2.86 -1.44 -4.63
N ASP A 165 -2.58 -1.77 -5.89
CA ASP A 165 -1.53 -2.71 -6.23
C ASP A 165 -0.15 -2.19 -5.82
N ILE A 166 0.11 -0.88 -5.95
CA ILE A 166 1.35 -0.27 -5.48
C ILE A 166 1.45 -0.33 -3.96
N VAL A 167 0.41 0.13 -3.25
CA VAL A 167 0.35 0.12 -1.77
C VAL A 167 0.58 -1.29 -1.23
N ARG A 168 -0.05 -2.29 -1.85
CA ARG A 168 0.06 -3.69 -1.45
C ARG A 168 1.44 -4.27 -1.75
N SER A 169 2.04 -3.92 -2.89
CA SER A 169 3.42 -4.30 -3.22
C SER A 169 4.40 -3.73 -2.19
N ILE A 170 4.26 -2.46 -1.84
CA ILE A 170 5.10 -1.80 -0.83
C ILE A 170 4.99 -2.48 0.54
N LYS A 171 3.78 -2.89 0.95
CA LYS A 171 3.60 -3.66 2.19
C LYS A 171 4.36 -4.99 2.17
N MET A 172 4.44 -5.67 1.02
CA MET A 172 5.24 -6.89 0.89
C MET A 172 6.75 -6.63 0.90
N LEU A 173 7.20 -5.41 0.60
CA LEU A 173 8.60 -5.01 0.71
C LEU A 173 9.01 -4.68 2.16
N ALA A 174 8.05 -4.52 3.09
CA ALA A 174 8.32 -4.18 4.48
C ALA A 174 9.33 -5.11 5.20
N PRO A 175 9.31 -6.45 5.01
CA PRO A 175 10.29 -7.36 5.62
C PRO A 175 11.74 -7.10 5.21
N LEU A 176 11.98 -6.43 4.08
CA LEU A 176 13.34 -6.10 3.62
C LEU A 176 13.96 -4.94 4.42
N GLY A 177 13.16 -4.18 5.17
CA GLY A 177 13.65 -3.05 5.97
C GLY A 177 14.21 -1.87 5.15
N CYS A 178 13.93 -1.81 3.84
CA CYS A 178 14.52 -0.81 2.94
C CYS A 178 13.88 0.59 3.01
N GLY A 179 12.92 0.83 3.93
CA GLY A 179 12.35 2.17 4.15
C GLY A 179 11.19 2.57 3.24
N TYR A 180 10.71 1.66 2.38
CA TYR A 180 9.56 1.92 1.51
C TYR A 180 8.29 2.19 2.32
N GLN A 181 7.71 3.37 2.16
CA GLN A 181 6.52 3.79 2.89
C GLN A 181 5.64 4.68 2.03
N VAL A 182 4.33 4.45 2.09
CA VAL A 182 3.34 5.36 1.51
C VAL A 182 2.96 6.37 2.57
N PHE A 183 2.99 7.66 2.21
CA PHE A 183 2.52 8.75 3.05
C PHE A 183 1.65 9.70 2.22
N SER A 184 0.80 10.47 2.90
CA SER A 184 -0.07 11.45 2.26
C SER A 184 0.38 12.86 2.62
N LEU A 185 0.22 13.79 1.70
CA LEU A 185 0.60 15.19 1.86
C LEU A 185 -0.61 16.12 1.74
N GLY A 186 -0.56 17.28 2.42
CA GLY A 186 -1.66 18.25 2.41
C GLY A 186 -2.93 17.72 3.10
N SER A 187 -4.10 18.02 2.53
CA SER A 187 -5.41 17.56 3.03
C SER A 187 -5.68 16.06 2.81
N GLY A 188 -4.68 15.28 2.40
CA GLY A 188 -4.74 13.81 2.28
C GLY A 188 -5.03 13.28 0.88
N ASP A 189 -5.22 14.16 -0.11
CA ASP A 189 -5.65 13.78 -1.46
C ASP A 189 -4.50 13.14 -2.28
N GLN A 190 -3.26 13.58 -2.08
CA GLN A 190 -2.12 13.09 -2.83
C GLN A 190 -1.25 12.14 -2.01
N LYS A 191 -1.20 10.87 -2.45
CA LYS A 191 -0.32 9.85 -1.89
C LYS A 191 1.05 9.91 -2.58
N MET A 192 2.09 9.73 -1.78
CA MET A 192 3.48 9.68 -2.23
C MET A 192 4.15 8.44 -1.65
N VAL A 193 5.20 7.99 -2.33
CA VAL A 193 6.03 6.86 -1.92
C VAL A 193 7.42 7.36 -1.57
N ARG A 194 7.86 7.06 -0.35
CA ARG A 194 9.24 7.21 0.09
C ARG A 194 9.96 5.89 -0.16
N SER A 195 11.20 5.96 -0.65
CA SER A 195 12.07 4.81 -0.92
C SER A 195 13.37 4.80 -0.11
N VAL A 196 13.57 5.81 0.74
CA VAL A 196 14.75 5.96 1.60
C VAL A 196 14.42 5.60 3.06
N PRO A 197 15.36 4.99 3.82
CA PRO A 197 15.14 4.63 5.23
C PRO A 197 14.99 5.82 6.19
N ARG A 198 15.51 6.99 5.84
CA ARG A 198 15.46 8.18 6.68
C ARG A 198 14.01 8.66 6.82
N GLU A 199 13.60 8.96 8.04
CA GLU A 199 12.29 9.53 8.31
C GLU A 199 12.17 10.94 7.72
N LEU A 200 10.97 11.30 7.26
CA LEU A 200 10.68 12.64 6.78
C LEU A 200 10.33 13.50 7.99
N ASP A 201 11.15 14.51 8.25
CA ASP A 201 10.87 15.47 9.32
C ASP A 201 9.56 16.21 9.04
N THR A 202 8.89 16.68 10.10
CA THR A 202 7.63 17.44 9.98
C THR A 202 7.79 18.68 9.11
N ASP A 203 8.95 19.33 9.17
CA ASP A 203 9.28 20.49 8.36
C ASP A 203 9.45 20.14 6.88
N THR A 204 10.10 19.01 6.59
CA THR A 204 10.23 18.49 5.21
C THR A 204 8.85 18.20 4.61
N MET A 205 7.95 17.58 5.38
CA MET A 205 6.58 17.34 4.94
C MET A 205 5.81 18.64 4.69
N VAL A 206 6.00 19.66 5.52
CA VAL A 206 5.35 20.98 5.35
C VAL A 206 5.85 21.69 4.09
N VAL A 207 7.16 21.65 3.80
CA VAL A 207 7.75 22.24 2.60
C VAL A 207 7.23 21.55 1.33
N LEU A 208 7.26 20.22 1.30
CA LEU A 208 6.70 19.46 0.17
C LEU A 208 5.21 19.75 0.01
N GLY A 209 4.46 19.89 1.11
CA GLY A 209 3.03 20.18 1.09
C GLY A 209 2.73 21.56 0.50
N MET A 210 3.51 22.58 0.87
CA MET A 210 3.41 23.91 0.26
C MET A 210 3.75 23.89 -1.23
N LEU A 211 4.84 23.23 -1.64
CA LEU A 211 5.18 23.08 -3.07
C LEU A 211 4.07 22.40 -3.86
N LEU A 212 3.43 21.40 -3.26
CA LEU A 212 2.33 20.70 -3.88
C LEU A 212 1.10 21.60 -4.06
N SER A 213 0.71 22.34 -3.03
CA SER A 213 -0.39 23.31 -3.13
C SER A 213 -0.11 24.37 -4.19
N LEU A 214 1.11 24.92 -4.22
CA LEU A 214 1.53 25.87 -5.25
C LEU A 214 1.50 25.26 -6.65
N SER A 215 1.89 23.99 -6.81
CA SER A 215 1.83 23.29 -8.10
C SER A 215 0.41 23.11 -8.63
N GLN A 216 -0.61 23.11 -7.77
CA GLN A 216 -2.01 23.04 -8.20
C GLN A 216 -2.56 24.40 -8.62
N GLU A 217 -2.04 25.50 -8.04
CA GLU A 217 -2.46 26.86 -8.38
C GLU A 217 -1.81 27.39 -9.66
N VAL A 218 -0.57 26.96 -9.94
CA VAL A 218 0.18 27.39 -11.13
C VAL A 218 -0.36 26.69 -12.37
N ASN A 219 -1.32 27.35 -13.04
CA ASN A 219 -1.79 26.95 -14.37
C ASN A 219 -0.88 27.55 -15.45
N GLY A 220 -0.10 26.69 -16.12
CA GLY A 220 0.60 27.05 -17.36
C GLY A 220 2.11 26.88 -17.31
N GLY A 221 2.59 25.63 -17.36
CA GLY A 221 3.97 25.26 -17.71
C GLY A 221 5.10 25.73 -16.79
N GLU A 222 4.85 26.64 -15.86
CA GLU A 222 5.81 27.15 -14.91
C GLU A 222 5.89 26.20 -13.70
N LEU A 223 7.10 25.91 -13.23
CA LEU A 223 7.32 24.98 -12.12
C LEU A 223 7.04 25.72 -10.80
N ALA A 224 6.26 25.11 -9.91
CA ALA A 224 6.07 25.64 -8.56
C ALA A 224 7.41 25.70 -7.82
N PHE A 225 7.67 26.84 -7.20
CA PHE A 225 8.88 27.10 -6.45
C PHE A 225 8.57 27.69 -5.07
N LEU A 226 9.50 27.48 -4.16
CA LEU A 226 9.53 28.14 -2.86
C LEU A 226 10.74 29.06 -2.78
N THR A 227 10.59 30.12 -1.99
CA THR A 227 11.69 30.99 -1.55
C THR A 227 11.72 31.05 -0.02
N GLU A 228 12.85 31.43 0.56
CA GLU A 228 12.97 31.65 2.01
C GLU A 228 11.86 32.57 2.54
N ASP A 229 11.55 33.62 1.79
CA ASP A 229 10.51 34.59 2.15
C ASP A 229 9.10 34.00 2.11
N THR A 230 8.79 33.09 1.18
CA THR A 230 7.48 32.40 1.15
C THR A 230 7.24 31.55 2.39
N LEU A 231 8.27 30.85 2.88
CA LEU A 231 8.18 30.05 4.12
C LEU A 231 7.96 30.92 5.35
N VAL A 232 8.63 32.07 5.40
CA VAL A 232 8.49 33.04 6.49
C VAL A 232 7.14 33.77 6.43
N ALA A 233 6.66 34.11 5.23
CA ALA A 233 5.43 34.87 5.01
C ALA A 233 4.15 34.03 5.08
N GLY A 234 4.21 32.73 4.84
CA GLY A 234 3.06 31.84 4.66
C GLY A 234 2.22 31.54 5.91
N GLN A 235 2.14 32.41 6.92
CA GLN A 235 1.68 32.00 8.24
C GLN A 235 0.63 32.87 8.93
N ARG A 236 -0.44 32.17 9.37
CA ARG A 236 -0.77 31.98 10.80
C ARG A 236 -1.29 30.56 11.04
N PRO A 237 -0.92 29.87 12.14
CA PRO A 237 -0.48 30.44 13.43
C PRO A 237 0.91 30.03 13.99
N ARG A 238 1.80 29.30 13.27
CA ARG A 238 3.08 28.81 13.83
C ARG A 238 4.34 29.25 13.06
N GLY A 239 4.89 30.41 13.45
CA GLY A 239 6.17 31.02 13.05
C GLY A 239 7.23 30.12 12.42
N TRP A 240 7.59 30.26 11.14
CA TRP A 240 8.90 29.79 10.64
C TRP A 240 9.87 30.97 10.80
N THR A 241 10.89 30.79 11.64
CA THR A 241 11.99 31.74 11.71
C THR A 241 12.81 31.65 10.44
N ARG A 242 13.47 32.76 10.07
CA ARG A 242 14.34 32.80 8.89
C ARG A 242 15.45 31.74 8.94
N GLU A 243 16.02 31.54 10.12
CA GLU A 243 17.04 30.50 10.38
C GLU A 243 16.48 29.09 10.17
N ARG A 244 15.26 28.81 10.64
CA ARG A 244 14.59 27.51 10.44
C ARG A 244 14.30 27.25 8.96
N ALA A 245 13.78 28.26 8.27
CA ALA A 245 13.51 28.17 6.82
C ALA A 245 14.78 27.85 6.04
N ARG A 246 15.87 28.57 6.31
CA ARG A 246 17.16 28.32 5.68
C ARG A 246 17.69 26.92 6.00
N ALA A 247 17.69 26.53 7.27
CA ALA A 247 18.21 25.23 7.70
C ALA A 247 17.48 24.05 7.03
N VAL A 248 16.15 24.15 6.89
CA VAL A 248 15.36 23.10 6.22
C VAL A 248 15.64 23.09 4.71
N LEU A 249 15.66 24.26 4.06
CA LEU A 249 15.95 24.34 2.62
C LEU A 249 17.36 23.83 2.28
N GLU A 250 18.37 24.18 3.08
CA GLU A 250 19.74 23.66 2.94
C GLU A 250 19.82 22.15 3.22
N ASN A 251 19.13 21.65 4.25
CA ASN A 251 19.11 20.21 4.53
C ASN A 251 18.44 19.43 3.39
N MET A 252 17.28 19.88 2.92
CA MET A 252 16.52 19.21 1.86
C MET A 252 17.24 19.26 0.50
N SER A 253 17.97 20.33 0.20
CA SER A 253 18.74 20.45 -1.05
C SER A 253 20.07 19.71 -1.00
N LEU A 254 20.91 19.98 0.01
CA LEU A 254 22.29 19.51 0.04
C LEU A 254 22.45 18.09 0.61
N ARG A 255 21.67 17.74 1.64
CA ARG A 255 21.81 16.46 2.34
C ARG A 255 20.83 15.41 1.83
N GLU A 256 19.58 15.81 1.60
CA GLU A 256 18.52 14.88 1.21
C GLU A 256 18.34 14.78 -0.32
N GLY A 257 18.77 15.80 -1.08
CA GLY A 257 18.64 15.84 -2.54
C GLY A 257 17.19 15.86 -3.02
N MET A 258 16.26 16.32 -2.18
CA MET A 258 14.83 16.40 -2.50
C MET A 258 14.45 17.71 -3.18
N LEU A 259 15.30 18.74 -3.05
CA LEU A 259 15.11 20.05 -3.65
C LEU A 259 16.24 20.40 -4.63
N TRP A 260 15.85 21.05 -5.71
CA TRP A 260 16.73 21.71 -6.67
C TRP A 260 16.75 23.20 -6.38
N VAL A 261 17.93 23.81 -6.41
CA VAL A 261 18.11 25.25 -6.18
C VAL A 261 18.44 25.96 -7.50
N ASP A 262 17.77 27.07 -7.75
CA ASP A 262 18.10 28.03 -8.79
C ASP A 262 18.65 29.31 -8.15
N GLU A 263 19.97 29.46 -8.24
CA GLU A 263 20.70 30.64 -7.77
C GLU A 263 20.75 31.78 -8.80
N GLN A 264 20.26 31.56 -10.02
CA GLN A 264 20.20 32.59 -11.06
C GLN A 264 19.04 33.56 -10.83
N ALA A 265 18.07 33.17 -10.00
CA ALA A 265 16.98 34.02 -9.54
C ALA A 265 17.27 34.63 -8.16
N PHE A 266 16.82 35.88 -7.95
CA PHE A 266 16.88 36.54 -6.65
C PHE A 266 15.46 36.89 -6.16
N PRO A 267 15.04 36.44 -4.97
CA PRO A 267 15.72 35.51 -4.07
C PRO A 267 15.83 34.08 -4.66
N PRO A 268 16.77 33.23 -4.18
CA PRO A 268 16.97 31.86 -4.69
C PRO A 268 15.68 31.05 -4.64
N ARG A 269 15.42 30.30 -5.71
CA ARG A 269 14.19 29.50 -5.88
C ARG A 269 14.48 28.03 -5.66
N TYR A 270 13.58 27.36 -4.95
CA TYR A 270 13.68 25.94 -4.62
C TYR A 270 12.53 25.16 -5.27
N TYR A 271 12.86 24.09 -5.97
CA TYR A 271 11.92 23.25 -6.71
C TYR A 271 11.98 21.80 -6.19
N SER A 272 10.87 21.07 -6.26
CA SER A 272 10.90 19.61 -6.06
C SER A 272 10.34 18.89 -7.28
N LEU A 273 11.08 17.92 -7.80
CA LEU A 273 10.60 17.05 -8.87
C LEU A 273 9.53 16.07 -8.39
N ALA A 274 9.46 15.83 -7.07
CA ALA A 274 8.47 14.91 -6.49
C ALA A 274 7.05 15.50 -6.50
N THR A 275 6.91 16.82 -6.48
CA THR A 275 5.63 17.54 -6.44
C THR A 275 5.15 17.99 -7.83
N LEU A 276 5.92 17.71 -8.88
CA LEU A 276 5.51 18.08 -10.23
C LEU A 276 4.29 17.28 -10.66
N ALA A 277 3.23 17.98 -11.04
CA ALA A 277 2.11 17.38 -11.73
C ALA A 277 2.61 16.78 -13.04
N ALA A 278 2.40 15.47 -13.22
CA ALA A 278 2.72 14.79 -14.46
C ALA A 278 1.70 15.23 -15.53
N ASN A 279 2.10 16.22 -16.34
CA ASN A 279 1.45 16.57 -17.61
C ASN A 279 1.53 15.40 -18.59
#